data_AF-A0A7X6ZXJ7-F1
#
_entry.id   AF-A0A7X6ZXJ7-F1
#
_cell.length_a   1.000
_cell.length_b   1.000
_cell.length_c   1.000
_cell.angle_alpha   90.00
_cell.angle_beta   90.00
_cell.angle_gamma   90.00
#
_symmetry.space_group_name_H-M   'P 1'
#
loop_
_entity.id
_entity.type
_entity.pdbx_description
1 polymer ?
#
loop_
_entity_poly.entity_id
_entity_poly.type
_entity_poly.pdbx_seq_one_letter_code
_entity_poly.pdbx_strand_id
1 'polypeptide(L)'
;IFLVLGIYLAPYFARVTSTPNALLIPGIAILSVIGSYAMNNNLFDVWLMIGFGIAGYFLEKGGFSTGALVLGLILGPIAELGFGQSLIMSAGSPLIFFNRPLCILLWVITLLLMIPAFSGSLKKSKNKVD
;
A
#
# COMPACT_ATOMS: atom_id res chain seq x y z
N ILE A 1 23.20 -6.79 15.31
CA ILE A 1 22.60 -5.54 15.84
C ILE A 1 21.08 -5.49 15.63
N PHE A 2 20.58 -5.59 14.39
CA PHE A 2 19.13 -5.59 14.08
C PHE A 2 18.32 -6.71 14.75
N LEU A 3 18.88 -7.92 14.87
CA LEU A 3 18.21 -9.04 15.54
C LEU A 3 18.03 -8.77 17.05
N VAL A 4 19.07 -8.25 17.71
CA VAL A 4 19.05 -7.95 19.15
C VAL A 4 18.10 -6.79 19.45
N LEU A 5 18.15 -5.71 18.66
CA LEU A 5 17.21 -4.60 18.76
C LEU A 5 15.77 -5.05 18.47
N GLY A 6 15.56 -5.89 17.46
CA GLY A 6 14.24 -6.38 17.07
C GLY A 6 13.56 -7.18 18.18
N ILE A 7 14.26 -8.14 18.80
CA ILE A 7 13.73 -8.91 19.93
C ILE A 7 13.47 -8.02 21.16
N TYR A 8 14.33 -7.03 21.40
CA TYR A 8 14.17 -6.16 22.56
C TYR A 8 13.03 -5.14 22.39
N LEU A 9 12.85 -4.57 21.18
CA LEU A 9 11.80 -3.59 20.89
C LEU A 9 10.44 -4.21 20.56
N ALA A 10 10.39 -5.42 20.00
CA ALA A 10 9.15 -6.12 19.66
C ALA A 10 8.11 -6.13 20.81
N PRO A 11 8.46 -6.49 22.07
CA PRO A 11 7.49 -6.48 23.16
C PRO A 11 7.01 -5.07 23.54
N TYR A 12 7.82 -4.02 23.32
CA TYR A 12 7.42 -2.64 23.57
C TYR A 12 6.39 -2.17 22.54
N PHE A 13 6.63 -2.42 21.25
CA PHE A 13 5.66 -2.08 20.20
C PHE A 13 4.37 -2.89 20.32
N ALA A 14 4.45 -4.16 20.70
CA ALA A 14 3.26 -4.99 20.93
C ALA A 14 2.35 -4.41 22.04
N ARG A 15 2.93 -3.80 23.09
CA ARG A 15 2.17 -3.14 24.16
C ARG A 15 1.45 -1.88 23.70
N VAL A 16 2.04 -1.11 22.79
CA VAL A 16 1.40 0.08 22.20
C VAL A 16 0.16 -0.33 21.41
N THR A 17 0.26 -1.37 20.57
CA THR A 17 -0.88 -1.88 19.78
C THR A 17 -1.96 -2.54 20.65
N SER A 18 -1.62 -3.00 21.86
CA SER A 18 -2.58 -3.63 22.79
C SER A 18 -3.38 -2.62 23.63
N THR A 19 -3.10 -1.32 23.50
CA THR A 19 -3.83 -0.25 24.18
C THR A 19 -5.25 -0.14 23.57
N PRO A 20 -6.29 0.19 24.35
CA PRO A 20 -7.65 0.28 23.82
C PRO A 20 -7.76 1.19 22.59
N ASN A 21 -8.41 0.68 21.54
CA ASN A 21 -8.64 1.38 20.27
C ASN A 21 -9.33 2.74 20.45
N ALA A 22 -10.13 2.88 21.52
CA ALA A 22 -10.78 4.13 21.88
C ALA A 22 -9.80 5.29 22.15
N LEU A 23 -8.56 5.00 22.55
CA LEU A 23 -7.50 6.01 22.74
C LEU A 23 -6.55 6.09 21.54
N LEU A 24 -6.26 4.96 20.88
CA LEU A 24 -5.37 4.95 19.71
C LEU A 24 -5.93 5.78 18.55
N ILE A 25 -7.20 5.56 18.19
CA ILE A 25 -7.81 6.20 17.03
C ILE A 25 -7.76 7.73 17.12
N PRO A 26 -8.23 8.38 18.21
CA PRO A 26 -8.13 9.84 18.32
C PRO A 26 -6.68 10.33 18.43
N GLY A 27 -5.79 9.55 19.07
CA GLY A 27 -4.36 9.89 19.14
C GLY A 27 -3.71 9.94 17.75
N ILE A 28 -3.93 8.91 16.93
CA ILE A 28 -3.43 8.83 15.55
C ILE A 28 -4.02 9.96 14.70
N ALA A 29 -5.33 10.25 14.85
CA ALA A 29 -5.99 11.32 14.11
C ALA A 29 -5.37 12.69 14.40
N ILE A 30 -5.18 13.04 15.67
CA ILE A 30 -4.54 14.31 16.08
C ILE A 30 -3.10 14.36 15.54
N LEU A 31 -2.33 13.29 15.71
CA LEU A 31 -0.95 13.24 15.24
C LEU A 31 -0.84 13.38 13.71
N SER A 32 -1.80 12.81 12.97
CA SER A 32 -1.85 12.90 11.52
C SER A 32 -2.23 14.30 11.03
N VAL A 33 -3.15 14.98 11.71
CA VAL A 33 -3.49 16.39 11.44
C VAL A 33 -2.28 17.29 11.68
N ILE A 34 -1.60 17.12 12.82
CA ILE A 34 -0.38 17.87 13.15
C ILE A 34 0.71 17.58 12.12
N GLY A 35 0.92 16.32 11.75
CA GLY A 35 1.94 15.92 10.78
C GLY A 35 1.70 16.49 9.39
N SER A 36 0.45 16.48 8.92
CA SER A 36 0.06 17.10 7.64
C SER A 36 0.28 18.61 7.66
N TYR A 37 -0.11 19.28 8.75
CA TYR A 37 0.10 20.72 8.91
C TYR A 37 1.59 21.09 8.99
N ALA A 38 2.42 20.28 9.64
CA ALA A 38 3.85 20.55 9.83
C ALA A 38 4.68 20.54 8.53
N MET A 39 4.23 19.83 7.49
CA MET A 39 5.00 19.69 6.25
C MET A 39 5.06 20.98 5.43
N ASN A 40 3.93 21.67 5.28
CA ASN A 40 3.82 22.87 4.43
C ASN A 40 3.25 24.09 5.16
N ASN A 41 2.93 24.00 6.46
CA ASN A 41 2.22 25.04 7.22
C ASN A 41 0.94 25.55 6.52
N ASN A 42 0.31 24.69 5.72
CA ASN A 42 -0.84 25.05 4.91
C ASN A 42 -2.08 24.27 5.36
N LEU A 43 -3.19 24.99 5.57
CA LEU A 43 -4.49 24.41 5.93
C LEU A 43 -5.09 23.58 4.79
N PHE A 44 -4.65 23.82 3.55
CA PHE A 44 -5.07 23.03 2.39
C PHE A 44 -4.64 21.56 2.50
N ASP A 45 -3.42 21.28 2.99
CA ASP A 45 -2.94 19.90 3.17
C ASP A 45 -3.77 19.15 4.22
N VAL A 46 -4.24 19.85 5.26
CA VAL A 46 -5.13 19.27 6.29
C VAL A 46 -6.49 18.92 5.69
N TRP A 47 -7.05 19.80 4.86
CA TRP A 47 -8.30 19.51 4.13
C TRP A 47 -8.15 18.32 3.18
N LEU A 48 -7.02 18.24 2.48
CA LEU A 48 -6.70 17.13 1.58
C LEU A 48 -6.53 15.82 2.36
N MET A 49 -5.84 15.86 3.51
CA MET A 49 -5.71 14.73 4.44
C MET A 49 -7.07 14.20 4.90
N ILE A 50 -7.98 15.09 5.33
CA ILE A 50 -9.33 14.69 5.74
C ILE A 50 -10.11 14.11 4.56
N GLY A 51 -10.03 14.74 3.39
CA GLY A 51 -10.67 14.25 2.16
C GLY A 51 -10.20 12.84 1.77
N PHE A 52 -8.90 12.61 1.73
CA PHE A 52 -8.33 11.28 1.46
C PHE A 52 -8.61 10.27 2.58
N GLY A 53 -8.70 10.69 3.84
CA GLY A 53 -9.11 9.85 4.95
C GLY A 53 -10.56 9.36 4.81
N ILE A 54 -11.48 10.24 4.44
CA ILE A 54 -12.88 9.89 4.16
C ILE A 54 -12.95 8.97 2.93
N ALA A 55 -12.23 9.29 1.85
CA ALA A 55 -12.16 8.42 0.69
C ALA A 55 -11.66 7.02 1.08
N GLY A 56 -10.58 6.92 1.85
CA GLY A 56 -10.05 5.66 2.37
C GLY A 56 -11.08 4.86 3.16
N TYR A 57 -11.91 5.51 3.99
CA TYR A 57 -13.01 4.86 4.71
C TYR A 57 -14.08 4.28 3.76
N PHE A 58 -14.43 4.98 2.68
CA PHE A 58 -15.34 4.46 1.67
C PHE A 58 -14.75 3.26 0.91
N LEU A 59 -13.44 3.29 0.60
CA LEU A 59 -12.76 2.15 -0.01
C LEU A 59 -12.71 0.95 0.94
N GLU A 60 -12.49 1.17 2.24
CA GLU A 60 -12.53 0.11 3.25
C GLU A 60 -13.91 -0.55 3.32
N LYS A 61 -14.98 0.26 3.26
CA LYS A 61 -16.36 -0.25 3.16
C LYS A 61 -16.63 -1.01 1.85
N GLY A 62 -15.91 -0.67 0.78
CA GLY A 62 -15.94 -1.39 -0.50
C GLY A 62 -15.21 -2.74 -0.50
N GLY A 63 -14.64 -3.16 0.63
CA GLY A 63 -13.93 -4.44 0.75
C GLY A 63 -12.43 -4.36 0.43
N PHE A 64 -11.89 -3.16 0.19
CA PHE A 64 -10.45 -2.96 0.02
C PHE A 64 -9.78 -2.83 1.38
N SER A 65 -8.77 -3.66 1.65
CA SER A 65 -7.98 -3.51 2.88
C SER A 65 -7.20 -2.19 2.84
N THR A 66 -7.26 -1.41 3.93
CA THR A 66 -6.44 -0.20 4.12
C THR A 66 -4.95 -0.47 3.92
N GLY A 67 -4.46 -1.65 4.30
CA GLY A 67 -3.07 -2.06 4.05
C GLY A 67 -2.72 -2.21 2.56
N ALA A 68 -3.66 -2.68 1.74
CA ALA A 68 -3.45 -2.81 0.30
C ALA A 68 -3.39 -1.44 -0.39
N LEU A 69 -4.16 -0.46 0.09
CA LEU A 69 -4.11 0.92 -0.41
C LEU A 69 -2.75 1.56 -0.14
N VAL A 70 -2.22 1.40 1.07
CA VAL A 70 -0.88 1.91 1.43
C VAL A 70 0.19 1.24 0.58
N LEU A 71 0.12 -0.09 0.39
CA LEU A 71 1.05 -0.80 -0.50
C LEU A 71 0.95 -0.30 -1.94
N GLY A 72 -0.25 -0.08 -2.46
CA GLY A 72 -0.45 0.48 -3.81
C GLY A 72 0.13 1.88 -3.96
N LEU A 73 -0.06 2.75 -2.96
CA LEU A 73 0.51 4.10 -2.93
C LEU A 73 2.05 4.08 -2.98
N ILE A 74 2.68 3.15 -2.24
CA ILE A 74 4.14 3.01 -2.22
C ILE A 74 4.65 2.40 -3.53
N LEU A 75 3.95 1.39 -4.05
CA LEU A 75 4.36 0.67 -5.27
C LEU A 75 4.12 1.49 -6.55
N GLY A 76 3.13 2.38 -6.56
CA GLY A 76 2.83 3.26 -7.70
C GLY A 76 4.03 4.00 -8.28
N PRO A 77 4.74 4.84 -7.49
CA PRO A 77 5.92 5.56 -7.99
C PRO A 77 7.06 4.62 -8.38
N ILE A 78 7.22 3.48 -7.71
CA ILE A 78 8.23 2.48 -8.09
C ILE A 78 7.90 1.88 -9.46
N ALA A 79 6.63 1.59 -9.71
CA ALA A 79 6.14 1.08 -10.99
C ALA A 79 6.31 2.10 -12.11
N GLU A 80 5.96 3.37 -11.86
CA GLU A 80 6.12 4.47 -12.83
C GLU A 80 7.60 4.69 -13.19
N LEU A 81 8.47 4.71 -12.18
CA LEU A 81 9.91 4.84 -12.40
C LEU A 81 10.47 3.64 -13.18
N GLY A 82 10.07 2.41 -12.83
CA GLY A 82 10.47 1.21 -13.55
C GLY A 82 9.99 1.20 -15.00
N PHE A 83 8.76 1.64 -15.24
CA PHE A 83 8.17 1.76 -16.56
C PHE A 83 8.89 2.83 -17.40
N GLY A 84 9.09 4.03 -16.83
CA GLY A 84 9.81 5.13 -17.48
C GLY A 84 11.26 4.77 -17.81
N GLN A 85 11.99 4.15 -16.88
CA GLN A 85 13.35 3.65 -17.13
C GLN A 85 13.38 2.63 -18.27
N SER A 86 12.45 1.69 -18.27
CA SER A 86 12.34 0.67 -19.33
C SER A 86 12.07 1.30 -20.70
N LEU A 87 11.26 2.37 -20.75
CA LEU A 87 10.90 3.08 -21.98
C LEU A 87 12.04 3.96 -22.51
N ILE A 88 12.83 4.57 -21.62
CA ILE A 88 14.04 5.34 -21.97
C ILE A 88 15.12 4.41 -22.51
N MET A 89 15.39 3.28 -21.85
CA MET A 89 16.32 2.26 -22.34
C MET A 89 15.92 1.69 -23.71
N SER A 90 14.64 1.86 -24.04
CA SER A 90 13.99 1.39 -25.26
C SER A 90 13.91 2.41 -26.39
N ALA A 91 14.52 3.60 -26.21
CA ALA A 91 14.47 4.73 -27.14
C ALA A 91 13.02 5.10 -27.55
N GLY A 92 12.05 4.94 -26.64
CA GLY A 92 10.65 5.28 -26.88
C GLY A 92 9.83 4.26 -27.68
N SER A 93 10.38 3.08 -28.03
CA SER A 93 9.63 2.02 -28.71
C SER A 93 8.91 1.10 -27.71
N PRO A 94 7.56 1.04 -27.69
CA PRO A 94 6.80 0.11 -26.84
C PRO A 94 7.02 -1.37 -27.20
N LEU A 95 7.65 -1.66 -28.34
CA LEU A 95 7.88 -3.01 -28.85
C LEU A 95 8.86 -3.83 -28.00
N ILE A 96 9.59 -3.22 -27.07
CA ILE A 96 10.63 -3.92 -26.30
C ILE A 96 10.06 -4.83 -25.21
N PHE A 97 8.84 -4.57 -24.75
CA PHE A 97 8.08 -5.50 -23.90
C PHE A 97 7.76 -6.82 -24.62
N PHE A 98 7.71 -6.82 -25.96
CA PHE A 98 7.49 -8.02 -26.78
C PHE A 98 8.76 -8.57 -27.44
N ASN A 99 9.79 -7.74 -27.66
CA ASN A 99 11.01 -8.18 -28.33
C ASN A 99 11.97 -8.92 -27.38
N ARG A 100 11.92 -8.63 -26.06
CA ARG A 100 12.78 -9.28 -25.08
C ARG A 100 12.17 -10.60 -24.60
N PRO A 101 12.83 -11.76 -24.79
CA PRO A 101 12.31 -13.06 -24.36
C PRO A 101 12.07 -13.14 -22.84
N LEU A 102 12.82 -12.36 -22.05
CA LEU A 102 12.62 -12.24 -20.61
C LEU A 102 11.30 -11.55 -20.24
N CYS A 103 10.87 -10.55 -21.01
CA CYS A 103 9.61 -9.85 -20.76
C CYS A 103 8.41 -10.75 -21.05
N ILE A 104 8.46 -11.53 -22.13
CA ILE A 104 7.45 -12.55 -22.44
C ILE A 104 7.34 -13.59 -21.32
N LEU A 105 8.48 -14.09 -20.83
CA LEU A 105 8.49 -15.05 -19.72
C LEU A 105 7.82 -14.47 -18.46
N LEU A 106 8.16 -13.23 -18.10
CA LEU A 106 7.55 -12.55 -16.96
C LEU A 106 6.04 -12.33 -17.14
N TRP A 107 5.59 -11.92 -18.33
CA TRP A 107 4.17 -11.78 -18.65
C TRP A 107 3.40 -13.09 -18.50
N VAL A 108 3.97 -14.20 -18.97
CA VAL A 108 3.37 -15.54 -18.81
C VAL A 108 3.27 -15.92 -17.32
N ILE A 109 4.32 -15.69 -16.53
CA ILE A 109 4.31 -15.97 -15.09
C ILE A 109 3.28 -15.11 -14.36
N THR A 110 3.19 -13.81 -14.67
CA THR A 110 2.20 -12.90 -14.09
C THR A 110 0.78 -13.36 -14.41
N LEU A 111 0.48 -13.70 -15.66
CA LEU A 111 -0.84 -14.23 -16.04
C LEU A 111 -1.15 -15.53 -15.30
N LEU A 112 -0.18 -16.44 -15.19
CA LEU A 112 -0.35 -17.72 -14.50
C LEU A 112 -0.65 -17.56 -13.00
N LEU A 113 -0.05 -16.56 -12.35
CA LEU A 113 -0.29 -16.23 -10.93
C LEU A 113 -1.58 -15.43 -10.71
N MET A 114 -2.05 -14.69 -11.72
CA MET A 114 -3.27 -13.88 -11.62
C MET A 114 -4.55 -14.72 -11.67
N ILE A 115 -4.54 -15.84 -12.39
CA ILE A 115 -5.66 -16.80 -12.50
C ILE A 115 -6.12 -17.37 -11.14
N PRO A 116 -5.23 -17.90 -10.28
CA PRO A 116 -5.61 -18.36 -8.94
C PRO A 116 -5.90 -17.21 -7.96
N ALA A 117 -5.27 -16.04 -8.14
CA ALA A 117 -5.50 -14.89 -7.28
C ALA A 117 -6.91 -14.30 -7.46
N PHE A 118 -7.40 -14.21 -8.70
CA PHE A 118 -8.74 -13.68 -8.98
C PHE A 118 -9.86 -14.64 -8.54
N SER A 119 -9.65 -15.95 -8.71
CA SER A 119 -10.60 -16.98 -8.23
C SER A 119 -10.56 -17.19 -6.71
N GLY A 120 -9.43 -16.95 -6.06
CA GLY A 120 -9.29 -16.98 -4.60
C GLY A 120 -9.84 -15.74 -3.87
N SER A 121 -9.86 -14.58 -4.52
CA SER A 121 -10.33 -13.32 -3.93
C SER A 121 -11.85 -13.31 -3.65
N LEU A 122 -12.64 -14.02 -4.47
CA LEU A 122 -14.09 -14.19 -4.23
C LEU A 122 -14.42 -15.24 -3.15
N LYS A 123 -13.49 -16.16 -2.82
CA LYS A 123 -13.74 -17.25 -1.87
C LYS A 123 -13.36 -16.92 -0.42
N LYS A 124 -12.54 -15.89 -0.19
CA LYS A 124 -12.06 -15.52 1.17
C LYS A 124 -13.07 -14.69 1.99
N SER A 125 -14.18 -14.25 1.39
CA SER A 125 -15.30 -13.58 2.08
C SER A 125 -16.40 -14.56 2.58
N LYS A 126 -16.08 -15.85 2.77
CA LYS A 126 -17.03 -16.83 3.34
C LYS A 126 -16.49 -17.64 4.53
N ASN A 127 -15.23 -17.46 4.94
CA ASN A 127 -14.63 -18.26 6.02
C ASN A 127 -14.03 -17.38 7.14
N LYS A 128 -14.87 -16.47 7.66
CA LYS A 128 -14.64 -15.74 8.91
C LYS A 128 -15.97 -15.54 9.66
N VAL A 129 -16.79 -16.59 9.66
CA VAL A 129 -17.96 -16.75 10.53
C VAL A 129 -17.93 -18.21 10.96
N ASP A 130 -17.10 -18.51 11.95
CA ASP A 130 -17.27 -19.56 12.95
C ASP A 130 -16.47 -19.09 14.18
#